data_AF-A0A7C3VNY8-F1
#
_entry.id   AF-A0A7C3VNY8-F1
#
_cell.length_a   1.000
_cell.length_b   1.000
_cell.length_c   1.000
_cell.angle_alpha   90.00
_cell.angle_beta   90.00
_cell.angle_gamma   90.00
#
_symmetry.space_group_name_H-M   'P 1'
#
loop_
_entity.id
_entity.type
_entity.pdbx_description
1 polymer ?
#
loop_
_entity_poly.entity_id
_entity_poly.type
_entity_poly.pdbx_seq_one_letter_code
_entity_poly.pdbx_strand_id
1 'polypeptide(L)'
;MKITRTIKRAWPAADIHQLLVAAISPDHETALAGAQAWLSQNDLDNASFNEHRLLSAIVERFGSDLSDLKEYPRLIGLQRLNWTKSRMNVGDVMPTLSMMAEAGISIVLLKGAGRVAKDVAEQKSRTSYDVDILVPGDDFAKAFDILMQMGWRSNRGESERNLRARLGSVRARNFVRGKFGDIDLHRFAFPVEHSNPEADAALLKDLEPVHYYGVKAFVPGPEERILIAVAHAGREDDSHSDWLIDCTRILTRETLDWTKLQTLATQRRLRAETFVALSYLSEAIGLTIPPTALEALAGSGLRAKGRLAVGALLRRRRQELTAPARALRFGMTAGRKLRYPRQRGKDGRPRFGSLLRRTNGGFDTQHARLIWPLDIPDTPAGTRLKFRVTLRVPLPPAQRRIEFEMNTKSQCVCSLFTLVLQARGGTGHVTFRGTITAPDDLKTLTLEARPGKIVYGTEPQSFLDKYERLAFQIVAFSAKPV
;
A
#
# COMPACT_ATOMS: atom_id res chain seq x y z
N MET A 1 -27.08 12.60 18.55
CA MET A 1 -27.09 13.19 17.17
C MET A 1 -27.67 12.23 16.11
N LYS A 2 -28.57 12.65 15.18
CA LYS A 2 -29.06 11.80 14.07
C LYS A 2 -28.05 11.68 12.92
N ILE A 3 -27.68 10.45 12.53
CA ILE A 3 -26.78 10.19 11.39
C ILE A 3 -27.54 10.42 10.07
N THR A 4 -27.02 11.30 9.23
CA THR A 4 -27.71 11.70 7.99
C THR A 4 -27.61 10.62 6.92
N ARG A 5 -28.56 10.62 5.96
CA ARG A 5 -28.55 9.74 4.78
C ARG A 5 -27.24 9.82 3.98
N THR A 6 -26.60 10.99 3.95
CA THR A 6 -25.30 11.18 3.28
C THR A 6 -24.18 10.38 3.93
N ILE A 7 -24.20 10.24 5.26
CA ILE A 7 -23.20 9.45 5.99
C ILE A 7 -23.47 7.96 5.82
N LYS A 8 -24.73 7.52 5.94
CA LYS A 8 -25.10 6.11 5.74
C LYS A 8 -24.72 5.59 4.34
N ARG A 9 -24.75 6.48 3.34
CA ARG A 9 -24.29 6.21 1.98
C ARG A 9 -22.79 5.95 1.84
N ALA A 10 -21.98 6.21 2.86
CA ALA A 10 -20.55 5.94 2.90
C ALA A 10 -20.19 4.74 3.78
N TRP A 11 -21.19 4.09 4.38
CA TRP A 11 -21.01 2.81 5.04
C TRP A 11 -20.77 1.70 4.01
N PRO A 12 -20.27 0.52 4.46
CA PRO A 12 -20.13 -0.64 3.60
C PRO A 12 -21.40 -0.96 2.81
N ALA A 13 -21.21 -1.42 1.57
CA ALA A 13 -22.28 -1.91 0.71
C ALA A 13 -22.97 -3.15 1.31
N ALA A 14 -24.16 -3.49 0.81
CA ALA A 14 -25.02 -4.52 1.41
C ALA A 14 -24.34 -5.90 1.51
N ASP A 15 -23.64 -6.31 0.45
CA ASP A 15 -22.84 -7.54 0.36
C ASP A 15 -21.83 -7.66 1.53
N ILE A 16 -21.02 -6.62 1.72
CA ILE A 16 -20.00 -6.58 2.76
C ILE A 16 -20.60 -6.29 4.14
N HIS A 17 -21.67 -5.50 4.22
CA HIS A 17 -22.35 -5.22 5.47
C HIS A 17 -22.85 -6.52 6.12
N GLN A 18 -23.44 -7.44 5.35
CA GLN A 18 -23.91 -8.72 5.88
C GLN A 18 -22.75 -9.55 6.47
N LEU A 19 -21.63 -9.67 5.75
CA LEU A 19 -20.45 -10.37 6.25
C LEU A 19 -19.81 -9.67 7.46
N LEU A 20 -19.84 -8.34 7.51
CA LEU A 20 -19.39 -7.59 8.68
C LEU A 20 -20.29 -7.83 9.89
N VAL A 21 -21.61 -7.79 9.73
CA VAL A 21 -22.55 -8.15 10.80
C VAL A 21 -22.24 -9.54 11.34
N ALA A 22 -22.08 -10.53 10.46
CA ALA A 22 -21.68 -11.88 10.85
C ALA A 22 -20.33 -11.92 11.59
N ALA A 23 -19.33 -11.18 11.10
CA ALA A 23 -17.99 -11.20 11.69
C ALA A 23 -17.90 -10.49 13.04
N ILE A 24 -18.64 -9.38 13.26
CA ILE A 24 -18.38 -8.44 14.35
C ILE A 24 -19.59 -7.92 15.14
N SER A 25 -20.83 -8.27 14.78
CA SER A 25 -22.00 -7.88 15.58
C SER A 25 -21.91 -8.46 17.00
N PRO A 26 -22.17 -7.67 18.07
CA PRO A 26 -22.26 -8.18 19.44
C PRO A 26 -23.41 -9.17 19.65
N ASP A 27 -24.51 -9.00 18.90
CA ASP A 27 -25.63 -9.94 18.92
C ASP A 27 -25.26 -11.22 18.17
N HIS A 28 -25.13 -12.31 18.91
CA HIS A 28 -24.71 -13.62 18.41
C HIS A 28 -25.73 -14.21 17.42
N GLU A 29 -27.03 -14.10 17.70
CA GLU A 29 -28.08 -14.69 16.85
C GLU A 29 -28.15 -13.97 15.50
N THR A 30 -28.17 -12.63 15.52
CA THR A 30 -28.12 -11.81 14.31
C THR A 30 -26.85 -12.09 13.49
N ALA A 31 -25.70 -12.25 14.17
CA ALA A 31 -24.45 -12.55 13.50
C ALA A 31 -24.46 -13.93 12.82
N LEU A 32 -24.93 -14.97 13.51
CA LEU A 32 -25.00 -16.33 12.99
C LEU A 32 -25.99 -16.43 11.83
N ALA A 33 -27.19 -15.85 11.98
CA ALA A 33 -28.19 -15.80 10.92
C ALA A 33 -27.66 -15.07 9.68
N GLY A 34 -26.92 -13.97 9.87
CA GLY A 34 -26.26 -13.24 8.78
C GLY A 34 -25.24 -14.11 8.02
N ALA A 35 -24.43 -14.90 8.73
CA ALA A 35 -23.46 -15.82 8.15
C ALA A 35 -24.16 -16.91 7.32
N GLN A 36 -25.16 -17.57 7.89
CA GLN A 36 -25.93 -18.63 7.23
C GLN A 36 -26.66 -18.10 5.99
N ALA A 37 -27.29 -16.93 6.09
CA ALA A 37 -27.96 -16.28 4.96
C ALA A 37 -26.98 -15.95 3.83
N TRP A 38 -25.77 -15.47 4.13
CA TRP A 38 -24.80 -15.15 3.08
C TRP A 38 -24.32 -16.42 2.37
N LEU A 39 -24.00 -17.46 3.15
CA LEU A 39 -23.50 -18.75 2.65
C LEU A 39 -24.53 -19.54 1.83
N SER A 40 -25.83 -19.32 2.06
CA SER A 40 -26.90 -19.94 1.27
C SER A 40 -27.19 -19.20 -0.04
N GLN A 41 -26.84 -17.91 -0.13
CA GLN A 41 -27.16 -17.05 -1.27
C GLN A 41 -25.97 -16.86 -2.24
N ASN A 42 -24.75 -17.18 -1.81
CA ASN A 42 -23.53 -16.89 -2.55
C ASN A 42 -22.65 -18.14 -2.70
N ASP A 43 -22.01 -18.28 -3.85
CA ASP A 43 -20.99 -19.31 -4.07
C ASP A 43 -19.62 -18.80 -3.63
N LEU A 44 -18.90 -19.59 -2.83
CA LEU A 44 -17.54 -19.29 -2.38
C LEU A 44 -16.55 -19.08 -3.54
N ASP A 45 -16.77 -19.71 -4.70
CA ASP A 45 -15.90 -19.56 -5.88
C ASP A 45 -16.04 -18.18 -6.54
N ASN A 46 -17.17 -17.52 -6.35
CA ASN A 46 -17.44 -16.18 -6.85
C ASN A 46 -17.11 -15.08 -5.82
N ALA A 47 -16.82 -15.48 -4.58
CA ALA A 47 -16.50 -14.55 -3.51
C ALA A 47 -15.17 -13.83 -3.81
N SER A 48 -15.21 -12.51 -3.70
CA SER A 48 -14.04 -11.66 -3.85
C SER A 48 -13.02 -11.92 -2.74
N PHE A 49 -11.78 -11.53 -3.00
CA PHE A 49 -10.70 -11.61 -2.02
C PHE A 49 -11.04 -10.96 -0.66
N ASN A 50 -11.83 -9.88 -0.66
CA ASN A 50 -12.25 -9.21 0.57
C ASN A 50 -13.25 -10.04 1.37
N GLU A 51 -14.16 -10.71 0.68
CA GLU A 51 -15.16 -11.60 1.29
C GLU A 51 -14.48 -12.83 1.88
N HIS A 52 -13.53 -13.45 1.17
CA HIS A 52 -12.71 -14.57 1.70
C HIS A 52 -12.02 -14.23 3.02
N ARG A 53 -11.57 -12.98 3.20
CA ARG A 53 -10.95 -12.52 4.45
C ARG A 53 -11.96 -12.39 5.58
N LEU A 54 -13.16 -11.85 5.31
CA LEU A 54 -14.24 -11.78 6.32
C LEU A 54 -14.74 -13.18 6.69
N LEU A 55 -14.86 -14.08 5.72
CA LEU A 55 -15.23 -15.48 5.94
C LEU A 55 -14.25 -16.18 6.88
N SER A 56 -12.95 -15.91 6.80
CA SER A 56 -11.97 -16.46 7.74
C SER A 56 -12.23 -16.04 9.19
N ALA A 57 -12.70 -14.80 9.40
CA ALA A 57 -13.09 -14.31 10.73
C ALA A 57 -14.42 -14.91 11.21
N ILE A 58 -15.38 -15.11 10.30
CA ILE A 58 -16.69 -15.75 10.59
C ILE A 58 -16.49 -17.21 11.00
N VAL A 59 -15.64 -17.95 10.27
CA VAL A 59 -15.32 -19.35 10.57
C VAL A 59 -14.64 -19.47 11.92
N GLU A 60 -13.68 -18.60 12.23
CA GLU A 60 -13.04 -18.60 13.55
C GLU A 60 -14.03 -18.26 14.68
N ARG A 61 -15.00 -17.39 14.40
CA ARG A 61 -16.00 -16.98 15.38
C ARG A 61 -16.98 -18.10 15.74
N PHE A 62 -17.50 -18.81 14.75
CA PHE A 62 -18.61 -19.76 14.94
C PHE A 62 -18.16 -21.21 14.98
N GLY A 63 -17.01 -21.55 14.39
CA GLY A 63 -16.48 -22.91 14.45
C GLY A 63 -17.51 -23.97 14.03
N SER A 64 -17.82 -24.90 14.93
CA SER A 64 -18.78 -25.99 14.71
C SER A 64 -20.23 -25.54 14.54
N ASP A 65 -20.61 -24.32 14.92
CA ASP A 65 -21.99 -23.83 14.76
C ASP A 65 -22.38 -23.68 13.28
N LEU A 66 -21.41 -23.71 12.38
CA LEU A 66 -21.61 -23.71 10.94
C LEU A 66 -21.61 -25.11 10.32
N SER A 67 -21.43 -26.18 11.12
CA SER A 67 -21.17 -27.53 10.61
C SER A 67 -22.28 -28.16 9.77
N ASP A 68 -23.53 -27.75 10.00
CA ASP A 68 -24.69 -28.20 9.22
C ASP A 68 -24.75 -27.56 7.83
N LEU A 69 -23.95 -26.52 7.56
CA LEU A 69 -23.93 -25.86 6.26
C LEU A 69 -23.11 -26.69 5.26
N LYS A 70 -23.67 -26.90 4.06
CA LYS A 70 -23.00 -27.57 2.93
C LYS A 70 -21.59 -27.01 2.64
N GLU A 71 -21.42 -25.70 2.80
CA GLU A 71 -20.16 -24.99 2.52
C GLU A 71 -19.11 -25.10 3.63
N TYR A 72 -19.46 -25.65 4.80
CA TYR A 72 -18.57 -25.69 5.96
C TYR A 72 -17.21 -26.36 5.70
N PRO A 73 -17.12 -27.53 5.03
CA PRO A 73 -15.81 -28.12 4.72
C PRO A 73 -14.93 -27.23 3.84
N ARG A 74 -15.54 -26.52 2.86
CA ARG A 74 -14.84 -25.57 1.99
C ARG A 74 -14.35 -24.36 2.77
N LEU A 75 -15.16 -23.84 3.70
CA LEU A 75 -14.78 -22.74 4.59
C LEU A 75 -13.59 -23.08 5.49
N ILE A 76 -13.59 -24.27 6.10
CA ILE A 76 -12.45 -24.76 6.88
C ILE A 76 -11.21 -24.91 6.00
N GLY A 77 -11.36 -25.42 4.78
CA GLY A 77 -10.29 -25.48 3.79
C GLY A 77 -9.70 -24.11 3.45
N LEU A 78 -10.56 -23.11 3.22
CA LEU A 78 -10.16 -21.72 2.95
C LEU A 78 -9.42 -21.11 4.14
N GLN A 79 -9.92 -21.29 5.37
CA GLN A 79 -9.26 -20.79 6.58
C GLN A 79 -7.87 -21.42 6.75
N ARG A 80 -7.74 -22.74 6.55
CA ARG A 80 -6.46 -23.46 6.60
C ARG A 80 -5.49 -22.97 5.53
N LEU A 81 -5.94 -22.79 4.30
CA LEU A 81 -5.14 -22.24 3.19
C LEU A 81 -4.59 -20.86 3.56
N ASN A 82 -5.46 -19.97 4.01
CA ASN A 82 -5.13 -18.61 4.39
C ASN A 82 -4.14 -18.57 5.56
N TRP A 83 -4.45 -19.28 6.65
CA TRP A 83 -3.54 -19.41 7.80
C TRP A 83 -2.16 -19.96 7.42
N THR A 84 -2.12 -20.99 6.56
CA THR A 84 -0.87 -21.58 6.07
C THR A 84 -0.04 -20.56 5.32
N LYS A 85 -0.65 -19.80 4.39
CA LYS A 85 0.05 -18.73 3.66
C LYS A 85 0.60 -17.66 4.59
N SER A 86 -0.17 -17.24 5.60
CA SER A 86 0.34 -16.30 6.63
C SER A 86 1.50 -16.89 7.43
N ARG A 87 1.47 -18.16 7.82
CA ARG A 87 2.60 -18.80 8.53
C ARG A 87 3.84 -18.92 7.65
N MET A 88 3.68 -19.23 6.37
CA MET A 88 4.80 -19.25 5.42
C MET A 88 5.42 -17.86 5.24
N ASN A 89 4.58 -16.82 5.10
CA ASN A 89 5.06 -15.43 5.07
C ASN A 89 5.82 -15.07 6.36
N VAL A 90 5.25 -15.36 7.53
CA VAL A 90 5.94 -15.15 8.82
C VAL A 90 7.29 -15.88 8.82
N GLY A 91 7.35 -17.14 8.42
CA GLY A 91 8.60 -17.91 8.32
C GLY A 91 9.66 -17.24 7.44
N ASP A 92 9.26 -16.69 6.30
CA ASP A 92 10.17 -15.96 5.40
C ASP A 92 10.58 -14.57 5.96
N VAL A 93 9.73 -13.93 6.76
CA VAL A 93 9.95 -12.59 7.32
C VAL A 93 10.82 -12.62 8.58
N MET A 94 10.60 -13.60 9.47
CA MET A 94 11.21 -13.63 10.82
C MET A 94 12.74 -13.51 10.86
N PRO A 95 13.53 -14.17 9.98
CA PRO A 95 14.99 -14.01 9.99
C PRO A 95 15.42 -12.56 9.78
N THR A 96 14.68 -11.81 8.96
CA THR A 96 14.97 -10.41 8.66
C THR A 96 14.62 -9.51 9.85
N LEU A 97 13.47 -9.75 10.49
CA LEU A 97 13.07 -9.01 11.70
C LEU A 97 14.01 -9.30 12.88
N SER A 98 14.50 -10.53 13.00
CA SER A 98 15.48 -10.90 14.03
C SER A 98 16.78 -10.13 13.84
N MET A 99 17.33 -10.10 12.62
CA MET A 99 18.52 -9.32 12.28
C MET A 99 18.34 -7.82 12.52
N MET A 100 17.15 -7.27 12.20
CA MET A 100 16.83 -5.87 12.51
C MET A 100 16.83 -5.61 14.02
N ALA A 101 16.17 -6.47 14.81
CA ALA A 101 16.12 -6.35 16.26
C ALA A 101 17.51 -6.48 16.92
N GLU A 102 18.33 -7.42 16.46
CA GLU A 102 19.73 -7.60 16.89
C GLU A 102 20.60 -6.38 16.55
N ALA A 103 20.33 -5.71 15.42
CA ALA A 103 20.96 -4.45 15.05
C ALA A 103 20.44 -3.22 15.84
N GLY A 104 19.58 -3.44 16.83
CA GLY A 104 19.01 -2.40 17.69
C GLY A 104 17.91 -1.57 17.02
N ILE A 105 17.38 -2.01 15.87
CA ILE A 105 16.32 -1.29 15.17
C ILE A 105 14.99 -1.49 15.91
N SER A 106 14.34 -0.37 16.25
CA SER A 106 13.01 -0.39 16.85
C SER A 106 11.94 -0.70 15.79
N ILE A 107 11.50 -1.95 15.73
CA ILE A 107 10.44 -2.42 14.83
C ILE A 107 9.08 -2.11 15.45
N VAL A 108 8.27 -1.30 14.78
CA VAL A 108 6.88 -1.05 15.17
C VAL A 108 5.95 -1.80 14.21
N LEU A 109 5.25 -2.81 14.69
CA LEU A 109 4.32 -3.61 13.89
C LEU A 109 3.02 -2.84 13.67
N LEU A 110 2.57 -2.79 12.43
CA LEU A 110 1.33 -2.12 12.04
C LEU A 110 0.26 -3.13 11.61
N LYS A 111 -0.98 -2.66 11.52
CA LYS A 111 -2.13 -3.37 10.94
C LYS A 111 -2.25 -4.82 11.46
N GLY A 112 -2.38 -5.80 10.57
CA GLY A 112 -2.58 -7.21 10.91
C GLY A 112 -1.45 -7.80 11.74
N ALA A 113 -0.19 -7.43 11.47
CA ALA A 113 0.96 -7.89 12.25
C ALA A 113 0.89 -7.37 13.70
N GLY A 114 0.55 -6.09 13.89
CA GLY A 114 0.35 -5.51 15.21
C GLY A 114 -0.79 -6.17 15.99
N ARG A 115 -1.87 -6.54 15.30
CA ARG A 115 -2.99 -7.29 15.90
C ARG A 115 -2.54 -8.69 16.38
N VAL A 116 -1.88 -9.46 15.52
CA VAL A 116 -1.37 -10.81 15.87
C VAL A 116 -0.28 -10.76 16.96
N ALA A 117 0.49 -9.68 17.04
CA ALA A 117 1.49 -9.50 18.10
C ALA A 117 0.89 -9.30 19.50
N LYS A 118 -0.34 -8.77 19.60
CA LYS A 118 -1.07 -8.62 20.87
C LYS A 118 -1.73 -9.94 21.31
N ASP A 119 -2.19 -10.73 20.35
CA ASP A 119 -2.73 -12.07 20.60
C ASP A 119 -2.50 -12.98 19.38
N VAL A 120 -1.60 -13.96 19.54
CA VAL A 120 -1.21 -14.87 18.45
C VAL A 120 -2.39 -15.75 17.99
N ALA A 121 -3.38 -15.99 18.85
CA ALA A 121 -4.57 -16.76 18.50
C ALA A 121 -5.39 -16.06 17.41
N GLU A 122 -5.29 -14.73 17.30
CA GLU A 122 -6.04 -13.97 16.30
C GLU A 122 -5.58 -14.21 14.86
N GLN A 123 -4.42 -14.85 14.64
CA GLN A 123 -3.90 -15.16 13.30
C GLN A 123 -4.88 -15.98 12.44
N LYS A 124 -5.68 -16.87 13.04
CA LYS A 124 -6.68 -17.65 12.31
C LYS A 124 -7.82 -16.79 11.75
N SER A 125 -8.18 -15.71 12.46
CA SER A 125 -9.20 -14.74 12.03
C SER A 125 -8.65 -13.61 11.18
N ARG A 126 -7.33 -13.37 11.22
CA ARG A 126 -6.64 -12.24 10.59
C ARG A 126 -5.46 -12.74 9.76
N THR A 127 -5.76 -13.29 8.59
CA THR A 127 -4.73 -13.64 7.61
C THR A 127 -4.07 -12.38 7.07
N SER A 128 -2.75 -12.22 7.26
CA SER A 128 -1.95 -11.21 6.57
C SER A 128 -1.08 -11.88 5.51
N TYR A 129 -0.96 -11.25 4.35
CA TYR A 129 -0.08 -11.73 3.28
C TYR A 129 1.26 -11.01 3.27
N ASP A 130 1.35 -9.93 4.03
CA ASP A 130 2.51 -9.08 4.25
C ASP A 130 2.66 -8.76 5.75
N VAL A 131 3.85 -8.34 6.14
CA VAL A 131 4.14 -7.78 7.46
C VAL A 131 4.45 -6.29 7.30
N ASP A 132 3.52 -5.45 7.73
CA ASP A 132 3.72 -3.99 7.78
C ASP A 132 4.56 -3.62 9.01
N ILE A 133 5.72 -3.00 8.77
CA ILE A 133 6.60 -2.50 9.82
C ILE A 133 6.86 -1.00 9.64
N LEU A 134 6.85 -0.27 10.74
CA LEU A 134 7.34 1.11 10.82
C LEU A 134 8.74 1.11 11.45
N VAL A 135 9.68 1.73 10.76
CA VAL A 135 11.03 2.01 11.25
C VAL A 135 11.30 3.51 11.13
N PRO A 136 11.36 4.25 12.25
CA PRO A 136 11.51 5.70 12.24
C PRO A 136 12.95 6.16 12.03
N GLY A 137 13.11 7.44 11.64
CA GLY A 137 14.39 8.14 11.66
C GLY A 137 15.47 7.55 10.75
N ASP A 138 16.69 7.50 11.28
CA ASP A 138 17.89 7.03 10.58
C ASP A 138 17.95 5.50 10.47
N ASP A 139 17.19 4.77 11.32
CA ASP A 139 17.12 3.31 11.26
C ASP A 139 16.41 2.82 10.00
N PHE A 140 15.62 3.65 9.32
CA PHE A 140 15.00 3.27 8.05
C PHE A 140 16.05 2.90 6.99
N ALA A 141 17.19 3.60 6.97
CA ALA A 141 18.28 3.29 6.06
C ALA A 141 18.95 1.95 6.42
N LYS A 142 19.19 1.71 7.71
CA LYS A 142 19.74 0.43 8.20
C LYS A 142 18.80 -0.74 7.92
N ALA A 143 17.49 -0.57 8.13
CA ALA A 143 16.48 -1.57 7.81
C ALA A 143 16.44 -1.88 6.31
N PHE A 144 16.55 -0.86 5.46
CA PHE A 144 16.70 -1.04 4.01
C PHE A 144 17.98 -1.83 3.67
N ASP A 145 19.11 -1.53 4.30
CA ASP A 145 20.37 -2.24 4.07
C ASP A 145 20.28 -3.72 4.45
N ILE A 146 19.67 -4.02 5.60
CA ILE A 146 19.39 -5.40 6.03
C ILE A 146 18.51 -6.13 5.02
N LEU A 147 17.45 -5.48 4.52
CA LEU A 147 16.60 -6.06 3.47
C LEU A 147 17.41 -6.40 2.22
N MET A 148 18.27 -5.48 1.74
CA MET A 148 19.10 -5.73 0.56
C MET A 148 20.11 -6.86 0.79
N GLN A 149 20.80 -6.85 1.93
CA GLN A 149 21.73 -7.91 2.34
C GLN A 149 21.05 -9.29 2.40
N MET A 150 19.80 -9.32 2.88
CA MET A 150 18.99 -10.53 3.01
C MET A 150 18.29 -10.95 1.69
N GLY A 151 18.60 -10.28 0.58
CA GLY A 151 18.14 -10.63 -0.77
C GLY A 151 16.72 -10.19 -1.10
N TRP A 152 16.13 -9.29 -0.30
CA TRP A 152 14.81 -8.73 -0.59
C TRP A 152 14.85 -7.77 -1.77
N ARG A 153 13.75 -7.69 -2.51
CA ARG A 153 13.63 -6.83 -3.69
C ARG A 153 12.37 -6.00 -3.64
N SER A 154 12.38 -4.83 -4.25
CA SER A 154 11.16 -4.04 -4.36
C SER A 154 10.12 -4.74 -5.22
N ASN A 155 8.87 -4.74 -4.78
CA ASN A 155 7.76 -5.25 -5.58
C ASN A 155 7.46 -4.40 -6.84
N ARG A 156 8.05 -3.20 -6.95
CA ARG A 156 7.88 -2.28 -8.09
C ARG A 156 8.91 -2.44 -9.20
N GLY A 157 9.84 -3.41 -9.09
CA GLY A 157 10.81 -3.70 -10.15
C GLY A 157 11.96 -2.69 -10.29
N GLU A 158 11.97 -1.61 -9.51
CA GLU A 158 13.10 -0.69 -9.40
C GLU A 158 14.35 -1.37 -8.80
N SER A 159 15.54 -0.89 -9.17
CA SER A 159 16.78 -1.45 -8.64
C SER A 159 17.08 -0.97 -7.21
N GLU A 160 17.95 -1.70 -6.50
CA GLU A 160 18.49 -1.26 -5.21
C GLU A 160 19.13 0.13 -5.34
N ARG A 161 19.96 0.34 -6.36
CA ARG A 161 20.63 1.62 -6.64
C ARG A 161 19.60 2.75 -6.73
N ASN A 162 18.48 2.51 -7.42
CA ASN A 162 17.40 3.50 -7.55
C ASN A 162 16.76 3.83 -6.21
N LEU A 163 16.38 2.79 -5.47
CA LEU A 163 15.77 2.96 -4.16
C LEU A 163 16.69 3.68 -3.18
N ARG A 164 17.96 3.29 -3.12
CA ARG A 164 18.99 3.92 -2.28
C ARG A 164 19.13 5.41 -2.60
N ALA A 165 19.22 5.77 -3.88
CA ALA A 165 19.35 7.17 -4.33
C ALA A 165 18.15 8.06 -3.96
N ARG A 166 16.99 7.47 -3.63
CA ARG A 166 15.77 8.21 -3.25
C ARG A 166 15.24 7.83 -1.88
N LEU A 167 16.02 7.15 -1.05
CA LEU A 167 15.54 6.54 0.19
C LEU A 167 14.97 7.57 1.18
N GLY A 168 15.50 8.79 1.17
CA GLY A 168 15.01 9.91 1.97
C GLY A 168 13.61 10.41 1.61
N SER A 169 13.10 10.12 0.40
CA SER A 169 11.74 10.46 -0.02
C SER A 169 10.77 9.27 0.01
N VAL A 170 11.28 8.07 0.30
CA VAL A 170 10.46 6.87 0.48
C VAL A 170 9.73 6.97 1.82
N ARG A 171 8.40 7.09 1.75
CA ARG A 171 7.51 7.01 2.92
C ARG A 171 7.18 5.57 3.31
N ALA A 172 7.01 4.71 2.31
CA ALA A 172 6.78 3.29 2.47
C ALA A 172 7.21 2.56 1.20
N ARG A 173 7.65 1.32 1.34
CA ARG A 173 7.99 0.45 0.22
C ARG A 173 7.80 -1.01 0.60
N ASN A 174 7.04 -1.69 -0.24
CA ASN A 174 6.86 -3.12 -0.17
C ASN A 174 8.05 -3.86 -0.83
N PHE A 175 8.55 -4.85 -0.10
CA PHE A 175 9.66 -5.70 -0.45
C PHE A 175 9.21 -7.16 -0.39
N VAL A 176 9.74 -7.94 -1.32
CA VAL A 176 9.39 -9.35 -1.48
C VAL A 176 10.66 -10.20 -1.57
N ARG A 177 10.54 -11.44 -1.10
CA ARG A 177 11.62 -12.43 -1.14
C ARG A 177 11.05 -13.84 -1.22
N GLY A 178 11.60 -14.66 -2.12
CA GLY A 178 11.13 -16.02 -2.30
C GLY A 178 9.67 -16.06 -2.76
N LYS A 179 8.94 -17.08 -2.31
CA LYS A 179 7.54 -17.30 -2.69
C LYS A 179 6.54 -16.62 -1.75
N PHE A 180 6.87 -16.47 -0.47
CA PHE A 180 5.92 -16.00 0.54
C PHE A 180 6.39 -14.75 1.29
N GLY A 181 7.68 -14.44 1.28
CA GLY A 181 8.23 -13.27 1.93
C GLY A 181 7.68 -11.98 1.34
N ASP A 182 7.01 -11.21 2.19
CA ASP A 182 6.42 -9.91 1.85
C ASP A 182 6.45 -9.00 3.11
N ILE A 183 7.16 -7.88 3.02
CA ILE A 183 7.33 -6.87 4.07
C ILE A 183 7.01 -5.50 3.48
N ASP A 184 6.10 -4.75 4.09
CA ASP A 184 5.93 -3.33 3.78
C ASP A 184 6.70 -2.49 4.81
N LEU A 185 7.81 -1.90 4.37
CA LEU A 185 8.68 -1.07 5.21
C LEU A 185 8.20 0.38 5.14
N HIS A 186 7.65 0.87 6.26
CA HIS A 186 7.14 2.23 6.45
C HIS A 186 8.14 3.09 7.21
N ARG A 187 8.32 4.33 6.74
CA ARG A 187 8.98 5.42 7.47
C ARG A 187 7.99 6.21 8.32
N PHE A 188 6.72 6.22 7.91
CA PHE A 188 5.64 6.92 8.59
C PHE A 188 4.42 6.01 8.66
N ALA A 189 3.77 5.97 9.82
CA ALA A 189 2.55 5.18 10.03
C ALA A 189 1.36 5.69 9.21
N PHE A 190 1.40 6.92 8.69
CA PHE A 190 0.27 7.56 8.03
C PHE A 190 0.60 8.02 6.59
N PRO A 191 -0.39 7.97 5.67
CA PRO A 191 -0.30 8.61 4.37
C PRO A 191 0.00 10.11 4.48
N VAL A 192 0.56 10.69 3.42
CA VAL A 192 1.01 12.11 3.42
C VAL A 192 -0.11 13.09 3.78
N GLU A 193 -1.35 12.80 3.37
CA GLU A 193 -2.53 13.61 3.69
C GLU A 193 -2.87 13.67 5.19
N HIS A 194 -2.39 12.69 5.96
CA HIS A 194 -2.57 12.56 7.41
C HIS A 194 -1.26 12.77 8.18
N SER A 195 -0.20 13.20 7.50
CA SER A 195 1.08 13.51 8.13
C SER A 195 0.97 14.70 9.09
N ASN A 196 1.61 14.53 10.24
CA ASN A 196 1.76 15.54 11.27
C ASN A 196 3.04 15.20 12.06
N PRO A 197 4.15 15.96 11.92
CA PRO A 197 5.42 15.62 12.55
C PRO A 197 5.37 15.51 14.07
N GLU A 198 4.59 16.36 14.75
CA GLU A 198 4.44 16.32 16.20
C GLU A 198 3.70 15.05 16.64
N ALA A 199 2.61 14.69 15.95
CA ALA A 199 1.88 13.47 16.23
C ALA A 199 2.69 12.22 15.86
N ASP A 200 3.49 12.27 14.78
CA ASP A 200 4.40 11.18 14.40
C ASP A 200 5.49 10.96 15.47
N ALA A 201 6.04 12.05 16.04
CA ALA A 201 6.98 11.96 17.15
C ALA A 201 6.31 11.47 18.45
N ALA A 202 5.07 11.89 18.73
CA ALA A 202 4.31 11.45 19.89
C ALA A 202 3.98 9.94 19.82
N LEU A 203 3.59 9.44 18.64
CA LEU A 203 3.34 8.00 18.42
C LEU A 203 4.54 7.16 18.84
N LEU A 204 5.76 7.58 18.49
CA LEU A 204 6.98 6.83 18.80
C LEU A 204 7.33 6.82 20.30
N LYS A 205 6.81 7.76 21.08
CA LYS A 205 6.99 7.81 22.54
C LYS A 205 5.97 6.97 23.31
N ASP A 206 4.90 6.56 22.65
CA ASP A 206 3.74 5.89 23.23
C ASP A 206 3.55 4.50 22.61
N LEU A 207 4.67 3.79 22.46
CA LEU A 207 4.73 2.45 21.90
C LEU A 207 4.63 1.40 23.01
N GLU A 208 3.82 0.38 22.79
CA GLU A 208 3.68 -0.77 23.68
C GLU A 208 4.64 -1.88 23.24
N PRO A 209 5.48 -2.43 24.15
CA PRO A 209 6.36 -3.55 23.80
C PRO A 209 5.57 -4.84 23.60
N VAL A 210 5.96 -5.62 22.60
CA VAL A 210 5.37 -6.93 22.28
C VAL A 210 6.44 -7.93 21.85
N HIS A 211 6.09 -9.22 21.83
CA HIS A 211 6.90 -10.26 21.22
C HIS A 211 6.16 -10.83 20.01
N TYR A 212 6.74 -10.68 18.83
CA TYR A 212 6.17 -11.21 17.60
C TYR A 212 6.97 -12.42 17.18
N TYR A 213 6.43 -13.62 17.46
CA TYR A 213 7.09 -14.91 17.22
C TYR A 213 8.54 -14.97 17.75
N GLY A 214 8.76 -14.45 18.97
CA GLY A 214 10.06 -14.44 19.64
C GLY A 214 10.93 -13.21 19.35
N VAL A 215 10.58 -12.37 18.37
CA VAL A 215 11.30 -11.11 18.13
C VAL A 215 10.69 -9.98 18.95
N LYS A 216 11.55 -9.24 19.66
CA LYS A 216 11.17 -8.02 20.37
C LYS A 216 10.72 -6.97 19.36
N ALA A 217 9.51 -6.45 19.53
CA ALA A 217 8.94 -5.42 18.70
C ALA A 217 8.04 -4.49 19.52
N PHE A 218 7.38 -3.56 18.85
CA PHE A 218 6.44 -2.63 19.44
C PHE A 218 5.15 -2.56 18.63
N VAL A 219 4.07 -2.09 19.25
CA VAL A 219 2.84 -1.67 18.56
C VAL A 219 2.43 -0.28 19.02
N PRO A 220 1.74 0.51 18.17
CA PRO A 220 1.14 1.76 18.63
C PRO A 220 0.04 1.51 19.65
N GLY A 221 -0.20 2.50 20.51
CA GLY A 221 -1.37 2.53 21.39
C GLY A 221 -2.72 2.36 20.65
N PRO A 222 -3.79 1.98 21.35
CA PRO A 222 -5.05 1.59 20.73
C PRO A 222 -5.71 2.73 19.92
N GLU A 223 -5.58 3.99 20.35
CA GLU A 223 -6.11 5.14 19.60
C GLU A 223 -5.41 5.30 18.24
N GLU A 224 -4.09 5.21 18.22
CA GLU A 224 -3.32 5.30 16.97
C GLU A 224 -3.61 4.11 16.06
N ARG A 225 -3.75 2.89 16.59
CA ARG A 225 -4.14 1.72 15.78
C ARG A 225 -5.50 1.88 15.11
N ILE A 226 -6.50 2.44 15.80
CA ILE A 226 -7.80 2.78 15.18
C ILE A 226 -7.61 3.81 14.06
N LEU A 227 -6.83 4.87 14.29
CA LEU A 227 -6.61 5.91 13.27
C LEU A 227 -5.80 5.41 12.08
N ILE A 228 -4.81 4.53 12.28
CA ILE A 228 -4.04 3.88 11.22
C ILE A 228 -5.00 3.02 10.37
N ALA A 229 -5.85 2.20 10.99
CA ALA A 229 -6.85 1.40 10.30
C ALA A 229 -7.80 2.28 9.46
N VAL A 230 -8.32 3.37 10.04
CA VAL A 230 -9.21 4.32 9.37
C VAL A 230 -8.52 5.06 8.22
N ALA A 231 -7.24 5.43 8.36
CA ALA A 231 -6.48 6.19 7.38
C ALA A 231 -6.10 5.37 6.13
N HIS A 232 -5.96 4.06 6.28
CA HIS A 232 -5.66 3.15 5.15
C HIS A 232 -6.92 2.60 4.48
N ALA A 233 -8.08 2.69 5.13
CA ALA A 233 -9.34 2.27 4.56
C ALA A 233 -9.68 3.01 3.24
N GLY A 234 -9.92 2.28 2.15
CA GLY A 234 -10.50 2.82 0.91
C GLY A 234 -9.53 3.49 -0.07
N ARG A 235 -8.22 3.25 0.05
CA ARG A 235 -7.26 3.53 -1.04
C ARG A 235 -7.41 2.44 -2.11
N GLU A 236 -7.19 2.77 -3.38
CA GLU A 236 -7.61 1.95 -4.54
C GLU A 236 -7.03 0.50 -4.62
N ASP A 237 -6.04 0.16 -3.80
CA ASP A 237 -5.54 -1.24 -3.63
C ASP A 237 -5.96 -1.86 -2.27
N ASP A 238 -6.47 -1.07 -1.32
CA ASP A 238 -6.94 -1.48 0.01
C ASP A 238 -8.48 -1.56 0.07
N SER A 239 -9.04 -2.41 -0.80
CA SER A 239 -10.46 -2.80 -0.74
C SER A 239 -10.78 -3.73 0.45
N HIS A 240 -9.80 -3.96 1.33
CA HIS A 240 -9.91 -4.79 2.51
C HIS A 240 -11.00 -4.24 3.46
N SER A 241 -11.92 -5.09 3.92
CA SER A 241 -13.00 -4.72 4.86
C SER A 241 -12.68 -5.11 6.31
N ASP A 242 -11.54 -5.77 6.50
CA ASP A 242 -11.06 -6.33 7.76
C ASP A 242 -10.58 -5.26 8.77
N TRP A 243 -10.29 -4.04 8.33
CA TRP A 243 -9.94 -2.91 9.21
C TRP A 243 -11.08 -2.55 10.18
N LEU A 244 -12.36 -2.79 9.81
CA LEU A 244 -13.48 -2.64 10.73
C LEU A 244 -13.51 -3.73 11.80
N ILE A 245 -13.01 -4.92 11.49
CA ILE A 245 -12.77 -5.98 12.48
C ILE A 245 -11.67 -5.55 13.43
N ASP A 246 -10.56 -5.00 12.92
CA ASP A 246 -9.47 -4.49 13.75
C ASP A 246 -9.95 -3.39 14.71
N CYS A 247 -10.70 -2.41 14.20
CA CYS A 247 -11.33 -1.39 15.03
C CYS A 247 -12.25 -2.00 16.10
N THR A 248 -13.10 -2.96 15.72
CA THR A 248 -14.03 -3.62 16.66
C THR A 248 -13.28 -4.36 17.76
N ARG A 249 -12.21 -5.08 17.43
CA ARG A 249 -11.39 -5.80 18.42
C ARG A 249 -10.76 -4.84 19.42
N ILE A 250 -10.21 -3.72 18.95
CA ILE A 250 -9.65 -2.70 19.83
C ILE A 250 -10.75 -2.12 20.73
N LEU A 251 -11.87 -1.70 20.15
CA LEU A 251 -13.01 -1.10 20.87
C LEU A 251 -13.61 -2.03 21.93
N THR A 252 -13.54 -3.34 21.74
CA THR A 252 -14.17 -4.33 22.63
C THR A 252 -13.23 -4.95 23.65
N ARG A 253 -11.91 -4.92 23.41
CA ARG A 253 -10.91 -5.62 24.24
C ARG A 253 -9.95 -4.68 24.96
N GLU A 254 -9.90 -3.42 24.57
CA GLU A 254 -8.91 -2.47 25.06
C GLU A 254 -9.58 -1.20 25.58
N THR A 255 -8.96 -0.56 26.56
CA THR A 255 -9.42 0.73 27.09
C THR A 255 -8.96 1.85 26.15
N LEU A 256 -9.87 2.75 25.79
CA LEU A 256 -9.59 3.90 24.95
C LEU A 256 -9.69 5.20 25.74
N ASP A 257 -8.71 6.08 25.55
CA ASP A 257 -8.87 7.50 25.83
C ASP A 257 -9.54 8.18 24.63
N TRP A 258 -10.84 8.42 24.76
CA TRP A 258 -11.65 9.09 23.74
C TRP A 258 -11.21 10.53 23.44
N THR A 259 -10.64 11.23 24.43
CA THR A 259 -10.12 12.59 24.28
C THR A 259 -8.84 12.58 23.46
N LYS A 260 -7.94 11.63 23.75
CA LYS A 260 -6.73 11.39 22.96
C LYS A 260 -7.06 11.01 21.52
N LEU A 261 -8.01 10.08 21.31
CA LEU A 261 -8.47 9.69 19.97
C LEU A 261 -8.99 10.91 19.19
N GLN A 262 -9.81 11.76 19.81
CA GLN A 262 -10.32 12.97 19.17
C GLN A 262 -9.20 13.95 18.82
N THR A 263 -8.23 14.14 19.72
CA THR A 263 -7.08 15.03 19.54
C THR A 263 -6.23 14.58 18.36
N LEU A 264 -5.83 13.31 18.34
CA LEU A 264 -5.07 12.70 17.26
C LEU A 264 -5.83 12.74 15.93
N ALA A 265 -7.13 12.41 15.93
CA ALA A 265 -7.97 12.49 14.74
C ALA A 265 -8.05 13.92 14.20
N THR A 266 -8.01 14.93 15.07
CA THR A 266 -7.98 16.35 14.68
C THR A 266 -6.63 16.72 14.06
N GLN A 267 -5.53 16.41 14.75
CA GLN A 267 -4.16 16.67 14.31
C GLN A 267 -3.84 16.01 12.96
N ARG A 268 -4.36 14.79 12.74
CA ARG A 268 -4.17 14.00 11.52
C ARG A 268 -5.25 14.25 10.45
N ARG A 269 -6.20 15.15 10.71
CA ARG A 269 -7.33 15.47 9.79
C ARG A 269 -8.17 14.24 9.42
N LEU A 270 -8.36 13.33 10.36
CA LEU A 270 -9.11 12.07 10.23
C LEU A 270 -10.50 12.11 10.90
N ARG A 271 -10.88 13.19 11.57
CA ARG A 271 -12.16 13.25 12.32
C ARG A 271 -13.38 12.76 11.54
N ALA A 272 -13.51 13.15 10.27
CA ALA A 272 -14.68 12.79 9.47
C ALA A 272 -14.67 11.31 9.09
N GLU A 273 -13.51 10.81 8.68
CA GLU A 273 -13.28 9.41 8.37
C GLU A 273 -13.50 8.53 9.62
N THR A 274 -12.95 8.92 10.77
CA THR A 274 -13.18 8.23 12.06
C THR A 274 -14.65 8.27 12.45
N PHE A 275 -15.33 9.42 12.31
CA PHE A 275 -16.77 9.53 12.57
C PHE A 275 -17.59 8.56 11.71
N VAL A 276 -17.33 8.49 10.39
CA VAL A 276 -18.04 7.56 9.50
C VAL A 276 -17.85 6.10 9.94
N ALA A 277 -16.63 5.72 10.34
CA ALA A 277 -16.35 4.37 10.82
C ALA A 277 -17.08 4.06 12.14
N LEU A 278 -16.91 4.92 13.15
CA LEU A 278 -17.49 4.68 14.47
C LEU A 278 -19.02 4.81 14.46
N SER A 279 -19.59 5.68 13.63
CA SER A 279 -21.05 5.75 13.46
C SER A 279 -21.64 4.49 12.83
N TYR A 280 -20.94 3.87 11.87
CA TYR A 280 -21.33 2.57 11.33
C TYR A 280 -21.25 1.47 12.40
N LEU A 281 -20.12 1.41 13.11
CA LEU A 281 -19.91 0.43 14.18
C LEU A 281 -20.94 0.57 15.31
N SER A 282 -21.36 1.79 15.63
CA SER A 282 -22.39 2.03 16.64
C SER A 282 -23.81 1.74 16.13
N GLU A 283 -24.25 2.37 15.02
CA GLU A 283 -25.66 2.34 14.61
C GLU A 283 -26.01 1.11 13.76
N ALA A 284 -25.09 0.59 12.95
CA ALA A 284 -25.34 -0.54 12.05
C ALA A 284 -24.86 -1.89 12.60
N ILE A 285 -23.79 -1.91 13.39
CA ILE A 285 -23.25 -3.13 14.01
C ILE A 285 -23.73 -3.28 15.47
N GLY A 286 -24.06 -2.19 16.17
CA GLY A 286 -24.57 -2.24 17.54
C GLY A 286 -23.49 -2.17 18.63
N LEU A 287 -22.27 -1.71 18.32
CA LEU A 287 -21.23 -1.53 19.33
C LEU A 287 -21.53 -0.33 20.25
N THR A 288 -21.25 -0.52 21.54
CA THR A 288 -21.35 0.54 22.54
C THR A 288 -20.22 1.55 22.36
N ILE A 289 -20.54 2.71 21.79
CA ILE A 289 -19.62 3.83 21.62
C ILE A 289 -20.22 5.04 22.32
N PRO A 290 -19.46 5.76 23.19
CA PRO A 290 -19.99 6.93 23.88
C PRO A 290 -20.56 7.96 22.90
N PRO A 291 -21.82 8.41 23.06
CA PRO A 291 -22.42 9.42 22.19
C PRO A 291 -21.58 10.71 22.15
N THR A 292 -21.00 11.08 23.29
CA THR A 292 -20.09 12.22 23.43
C THR A 292 -18.88 12.11 22.50
N ALA A 293 -18.29 10.92 22.33
CA ALA A 293 -17.17 10.70 21.42
C ALA A 293 -17.57 10.89 19.94
N LEU A 294 -18.74 10.39 19.54
CA LEU A 294 -19.27 10.58 18.18
C LEU A 294 -19.57 12.05 17.89
N GLU A 295 -20.18 12.76 18.84
CA GLU A 295 -20.49 14.19 18.73
C GLU A 295 -19.20 15.03 18.67
N ALA A 296 -18.22 14.67 19.49
CA ALA A 296 -16.90 15.27 19.50
C ALA A 296 -16.16 15.08 18.16
N LEU A 297 -16.27 13.92 17.50
CA LEU A 297 -15.69 13.71 16.17
C LEU A 297 -16.44 14.47 15.07
N ALA A 298 -17.77 14.45 15.12
CA ALA A 298 -18.64 15.13 14.17
C ALA A 298 -18.39 16.64 14.14
N GLY A 299 -18.19 17.25 15.31
CA GLY A 299 -18.02 18.69 15.47
C GLY A 299 -19.31 19.47 15.24
N SER A 300 -19.26 20.78 15.46
CA SER A 300 -20.41 21.68 15.37
C SER A 300 -20.34 22.64 14.17
N GLY A 301 -21.50 23.07 13.68
CA GLY A 301 -21.63 24.07 12.62
C GLY A 301 -21.54 23.55 11.18
N LEU A 302 -21.76 24.46 10.22
CA LEU A 302 -21.85 24.15 8.78
C LEU A 302 -20.53 23.60 8.21
N ARG A 303 -19.39 24.14 8.65
CA ARG A 303 -18.06 23.68 8.20
C ARG A 303 -17.81 22.22 8.59
N ALA A 304 -18.22 21.83 9.80
CA ALA A 304 -18.10 20.46 10.28
C ALA A 304 -18.98 19.50 9.46
N LYS A 305 -20.25 19.87 9.23
CA LYS A 305 -21.17 19.12 8.35
C LYS A 305 -20.61 18.96 6.92
N GLY A 306 -20.03 20.02 6.35
CA GLY A 306 -19.37 19.96 5.05
C GLY A 306 -18.18 18.99 5.02
N ARG A 307 -17.33 18.99 6.05
CA ARG A 307 -16.21 18.04 6.18
C ARG A 307 -16.69 16.59 6.28
N LEU A 308 -17.76 16.34 7.04
CA LEU A 308 -18.37 15.01 7.14
C LEU A 308 -18.91 14.53 5.79
N ALA A 309 -19.60 15.39 5.04
CA ALA A 309 -20.09 15.06 3.71
C ALA A 309 -18.94 14.75 2.73
N VAL A 310 -17.84 15.51 2.79
CA VAL A 310 -16.63 15.23 2.00
C VAL A 310 -15.98 13.91 2.42
N GLY A 311 -15.78 13.67 3.71
CA GLY A 311 -15.21 12.42 4.22
C GLY A 311 -16.04 11.21 3.81
N ALA A 312 -17.37 11.31 3.90
CA ALA A 312 -18.30 10.31 3.42
C ALA A 312 -18.14 10.06 1.91
N LEU A 313 -18.11 11.12 1.08
CA LEU A 313 -17.92 11.00 -0.37
C LEU A 313 -16.61 10.29 -0.74
N LEU A 314 -15.51 10.61 -0.04
CA LEU A 314 -14.21 10.00 -0.28
C LEU A 314 -14.18 8.50 0.05
N ARG A 315 -15.07 8.04 0.92
CA ARG A 315 -15.18 6.63 1.36
C ARG A 315 -16.15 5.78 0.56
N ARG A 316 -17.06 6.38 -0.22
CA ARG A 316 -17.99 5.61 -1.07
C ARG A 316 -17.21 4.79 -2.10
N ARG A 317 -17.69 3.58 -2.43
CA ARG A 317 -17.06 2.78 -3.49
C ARG A 317 -17.10 3.53 -4.81
N ARG A 318 -15.99 3.53 -5.57
CA ARG A 318 -15.90 4.23 -6.85
C ARG A 318 -16.97 3.79 -7.85
N GLN A 319 -17.36 2.52 -7.79
CA GLN A 319 -18.39 1.91 -8.63
C GLN A 319 -19.81 2.44 -8.31
N GLU A 320 -20.05 2.87 -7.07
CA GLU A 320 -21.34 3.44 -6.64
C GLU A 320 -21.46 4.95 -6.92
N LEU A 321 -20.38 5.57 -7.41
CA LEU A 321 -20.34 7.01 -7.68
C LEU A 321 -20.77 7.30 -9.12
N THR A 322 -21.72 8.21 -9.27
CA THR A 322 -22.06 8.83 -10.56
C THR A 322 -20.82 9.49 -11.18
N ALA A 323 -20.78 9.66 -12.50
CA ALA A 323 -19.64 10.30 -13.17
C ALA A 323 -19.29 11.70 -12.58
N PRO A 324 -20.26 12.58 -12.27
CA PRO A 324 -19.97 13.85 -11.59
C PRO A 324 -19.37 13.66 -10.20
N ALA A 325 -19.88 12.71 -9.41
CA ALA A 325 -19.36 12.44 -8.07
C ALA A 325 -17.94 11.85 -8.11
N ARG A 326 -17.61 11.05 -9.14
CA ARG A 326 -16.24 10.57 -9.39
C ARG A 326 -15.29 11.73 -9.72
N ALA A 327 -15.72 12.66 -10.58
CA ALA A 327 -14.94 13.85 -10.91
C ALA A 327 -14.72 14.74 -9.67
N LEU A 328 -15.75 14.96 -8.86
CA LEU A 328 -15.67 15.71 -7.61
C LEU A 328 -14.71 15.05 -6.62
N ARG A 329 -14.84 13.73 -6.41
CA ARG A 329 -13.91 12.95 -5.58
C ARG A 329 -12.48 13.08 -6.07
N PHE A 330 -12.25 12.93 -7.38
CA PHE A 330 -10.93 13.09 -7.98
C PHE A 330 -10.36 14.48 -7.71
N GLY A 331 -11.14 15.54 -7.95
CA GLY A 331 -10.75 16.93 -7.67
C GLY A 331 -10.42 17.17 -6.19
N MET A 332 -11.21 16.61 -5.27
CA MET A 332 -10.96 16.70 -3.83
C MET A 332 -9.69 15.94 -3.41
N THR A 333 -9.47 14.73 -3.93
CA THR A 333 -8.25 13.95 -3.66
C THR A 333 -7.02 14.64 -4.25
N ALA A 334 -7.11 15.19 -5.47
CA ALA A 334 -6.05 15.95 -6.11
C ALA A 334 -5.75 17.25 -5.34
N GLY A 335 -6.78 18.01 -4.96
CA GLY A 335 -6.67 19.22 -4.15
C GLY A 335 -6.06 18.95 -2.77
N ARG A 336 -6.45 17.85 -2.11
CA ARG A 336 -5.77 17.37 -0.89
C ARG A 336 -4.28 17.16 -1.19
N LYS A 337 -3.93 16.35 -2.20
CA LYS A 337 -2.53 16.07 -2.57
C LYS A 337 -1.71 17.33 -2.92
N LEU A 338 -2.32 18.37 -3.48
CA LEU A 338 -1.66 19.64 -3.82
C LEU A 338 -1.39 20.53 -2.61
N ARG A 339 -2.23 20.47 -1.58
CA ARG A 339 -2.06 21.23 -0.32
C ARG A 339 -0.93 20.71 0.55
N TYR A 340 -0.57 19.45 0.35
CA TYR A 340 0.59 18.90 1.03
C TYR A 340 1.80 19.26 0.19
N PRO A 341 2.77 20.03 0.72
CA PRO A 341 4.08 19.96 0.13
C PRO A 341 4.39 18.47 0.11
N ARG A 342 4.61 17.90 -1.09
CA ARG A 342 5.42 16.70 -1.15
C ARG A 342 6.57 17.05 -0.24
N GLN A 343 6.82 16.29 0.82
CA GLN A 343 8.16 16.25 1.37
C GLN A 343 9.00 15.84 0.17
N ARG A 344 9.42 16.83 -0.62
CA ARG A 344 10.65 16.85 -1.35
C ARG A 344 11.68 16.85 -0.23
N GLY A 345 11.75 15.76 0.55
CA GLY A 345 13.05 15.32 1.04
C GLY A 345 13.87 15.34 -0.22
N LYS A 346 14.93 16.18 -0.23
CA LYS A 346 15.75 16.51 -1.40
C LYS A 346 15.79 15.28 -2.30
N ASP A 347 14.91 15.23 -3.31
CA ASP A 347 14.73 14.03 -4.12
C ASP A 347 16.03 13.99 -4.91
N GLY A 348 17.00 13.21 -4.44
CA GLY A 348 18.38 13.31 -4.91
C GLY A 348 18.52 12.98 -6.39
N ARG A 349 17.50 12.32 -6.97
CA ARG A 349 17.53 11.76 -8.31
C ARG A 349 16.41 12.32 -9.20
N PRO A 350 16.74 12.91 -10.36
CA PRO A 350 15.74 13.39 -11.30
C PRO A 350 15.01 12.24 -12.02
N ARG A 351 13.74 12.47 -12.37
CA ARG A 351 12.90 11.56 -13.19
C ARG A 351 12.43 12.29 -14.44
N PHE A 352 12.61 11.69 -15.61
CA PHE A 352 12.26 12.28 -16.90
C PHE A 352 11.17 11.47 -17.60
N GLY A 353 10.04 12.11 -17.87
CA GLY A 353 8.96 11.54 -18.68
C GLY A 353 9.05 12.03 -20.13
N SER A 354 8.71 11.19 -21.10
CA SER A 354 8.57 11.62 -22.49
C SER A 354 7.42 10.91 -23.20
N LEU A 355 6.90 11.53 -24.25
CA LEU A 355 5.82 10.99 -25.08
C LEU A 355 6.37 9.98 -26.09
N LEU A 356 5.72 8.83 -26.13
CA LEU A 356 5.98 7.79 -27.11
C LEU A 356 5.37 8.17 -28.48
N ARG A 357 6.13 7.98 -29.56
CA ARG A 357 5.65 8.11 -30.95
C ARG A 357 5.66 6.75 -31.61
N ARG A 358 4.51 6.27 -32.07
CA ARG A 358 4.41 4.99 -32.81
C ARG A 358 5.02 5.16 -34.20
N THR A 359 5.70 4.14 -34.69
CA THR A 359 6.38 4.17 -35.99
C THR A 359 5.95 2.97 -36.83
N ASN A 360 5.81 3.18 -38.14
CA ASN A 360 5.61 2.10 -39.10
C ASN A 360 6.99 1.47 -39.38
N GLY A 361 7.25 0.30 -38.80
CA GLY A 361 8.52 -0.40 -38.95
C GLY A 361 8.65 -1.57 -37.96
N GLY A 362 9.33 -2.63 -38.39
CA GLY A 362 9.63 -3.77 -37.54
C GLY A 362 10.51 -3.40 -36.34
N PHE A 363 10.45 -4.21 -35.28
CA PHE A 363 11.37 -4.14 -34.17
C PHE A 363 12.40 -5.27 -34.31
N ASP A 364 13.66 -4.91 -34.48
CA ASP A 364 14.73 -5.89 -34.61
C ASP A 364 15.13 -6.41 -33.22
N THR A 365 14.71 -7.64 -32.95
CA THR A 365 14.92 -8.35 -31.70
C THR A 365 16.36 -8.83 -31.52
N GLN A 366 17.14 -9.02 -32.60
CA GLN A 366 18.50 -9.54 -32.51
C GLN A 366 19.46 -8.52 -31.89
N HIS A 367 19.25 -7.22 -32.20
CA HIS A 367 20.06 -6.13 -31.64
C HIS A 367 19.41 -5.45 -30.43
N ALA A 368 18.26 -5.93 -29.97
CA ALA A 368 17.61 -5.39 -28.78
C ALA A 368 18.31 -5.89 -27.50
N ARG A 369 18.55 -4.99 -26.54
CA ARG A 369 19.15 -5.33 -25.25
C ARG A 369 18.35 -4.75 -24.10
N LEU A 370 18.50 -5.35 -22.93
CA LEU A 370 17.93 -4.84 -21.69
C LEU A 370 18.85 -3.82 -21.00
N ILE A 371 20.14 -3.87 -21.29
CA ILE A 371 21.17 -2.98 -20.72
C ILE A 371 22.08 -2.52 -21.84
N TRP A 372 22.31 -1.21 -21.90
CA TRP A 372 23.20 -0.58 -22.87
C TRP A 372 24.23 0.30 -22.17
N PRO A 373 25.53 0.16 -22.48
CA PRO A 373 26.50 1.19 -22.12
C PRO A 373 26.21 2.48 -22.91
N LEU A 374 26.51 3.62 -22.32
CA LEU A 374 26.34 4.95 -22.90
C LEU A 374 27.69 5.68 -22.87
N ASP A 375 28.13 6.16 -24.03
CA ASP A 375 29.38 6.91 -24.16
C ASP A 375 29.20 8.33 -23.63
N ILE A 376 29.95 8.69 -22.59
CA ILE A 376 29.92 10.02 -21.97
C ILE A 376 31.31 10.63 -22.07
N PRO A 377 31.42 11.95 -22.36
CA PRO A 377 32.70 12.63 -22.28
C PRO A 377 33.30 12.53 -20.87
N ASP A 378 34.63 12.52 -20.77
CA ASP A 378 35.29 12.64 -19.48
C ASP A 378 34.84 13.95 -18.81
N THR A 379 34.14 13.82 -17.68
CA THR A 379 33.39 14.91 -17.06
C THR A 379 33.66 14.89 -15.56
N PRO A 380 34.20 15.99 -14.99
CA PRO A 380 34.42 16.09 -13.56
C PRO A 380 33.11 15.92 -12.77
N ALA A 381 33.21 15.26 -11.61
CA ALA A 381 32.11 15.14 -10.68
C ALA A 381 31.47 16.51 -10.35
N GLY A 382 30.16 16.52 -10.14
CA GLY A 382 29.39 17.75 -9.89
C GLY A 382 29.05 18.55 -11.14
N THR A 383 29.69 18.28 -12.29
CA THR A 383 29.39 18.98 -13.55
C THR A 383 27.98 18.64 -14.03
N ARG A 384 27.23 19.64 -14.48
CA ARG A 384 25.88 19.44 -15.04
C ARG A 384 26.00 19.00 -16.49
N LEU A 385 25.37 17.87 -16.81
CA LEU A 385 25.33 17.31 -18.15
C LEU A 385 23.91 17.37 -18.71
N LYS A 386 23.76 17.98 -19.89
CA LYS A 386 22.52 17.90 -20.66
C LYS A 386 22.59 16.68 -21.56
N PHE A 387 21.66 15.75 -21.36
CA PHE A 387 21.58 14.53 -22.15
C PHE A 387 20.36 14.54 -23.08
N ARG A 388 20.50 13.81 -24.18
CA ARG A 388 19.41 13.39 -25.07
C ARG A 388 19.63 11.93 -25.42
N VAL A 389 18.62 11.10 -25.20
CA VAL A 389 18.62 9.70 -25.63
C VAL A 389 17.34 9.39 -26.39
N THR A 390 17.47 8.83 -27.58
CA THR A 390 16.35 8.34 -28.39
C THR A 390 16.38 6.82 -28.41
N LEU A 391 15.29 6.21 -27.97
CA LEU A 391 15.14 4.77 -27.91
C LEU A 391 14.10 4.32 -28.92
N ARG A 392 14.32 3.13 -29.49
CA ARG A 392 13.28 2.35 -30.15
C ARG A 392 12.88 1.21 -29.22
N VAL A 393 11.58 1.06 -29.00
CA VAL A 393 11.00 0.09 -28.07
C VAL A 393 9.88 -0.71 -28.75
N PRO A 394 9.72 -1.99 -28.42
CA PRO A 394 8.53 -2.74 -28.80
C PRO A 394 7.37 -2.24 -27.94
N LEU A 395 6.18 -2.16 -28.54
CA LEU A 395 4.96 -1.77 -27.85
C LEU A 395 4.19 -3.03 -27.47
N PRO A 396 3.99 -3.30 -26.17
CA PRO A 396 3.23 -4.46 -25.74
C PRO A 396 1.73 -4.26 -26.01
N PRO A 397 0.94 -5.35 -26.06
CA PRO A 397 -0.51 -5.30 -26.19
C PRO A 397 -1.19 -4.94 -24.86
N ALA A 398 -0.62 -4.00 -24.09
CA ALA A 398 -1.13 -3.59 -22.80
C ALA A 398 -0.92 -2.09 -22.56
N GLN A 399 -1.90 -1.43 -21.93
CA GLN A 399 -1.70 -0.09 -21.38
C GLN A 399 -0.80 -0.18 -20.16
N ARG A 400 0.38 0.44 -20.24
CA ARG A 400 1.37 0.39 -19.16
C ARG A 400 2.35 1.53 -19.20
N ARG A 401 3.14 1.62 -18.14
CA ARG A 401 4.37 2.41 -18.11
C ARG A 401 5.55 1.55 -18.56
N ILE A 402 6.44 2.13 -19.35
CA ILE A 402 7.76 1.58 -19.67
C ILE A 402 8.78 2.39 -18.87
N GLU A 403 9.66 1.72 -18.16
CA GLU A 403 10.61 2.35 -17.23
C GLU A 403 12.05 1.96 -17.55
N PHE A 404 12.94 2.94 -17.41
CA PHE A 404 14.38 2.75 -17.54
C PHE A 404 15.11 3.47 -16.40
N GLU A 405 16.32 3.00 -16.11
CA GLU A 405 17.23 3.62 -15.16
C GLU A 405 18.57 3.88 -15.83
N MET A 406 19.07 5.11 -15.72
CA MET A 406 20.46 5.43 -16.02
C MET A 406 21.29 5.23 -14.75
N ASN A 407 22.31 4.37 -14.85
CA ASN A 407 23.06 3.84 -13.72
C ASN A 407 24.57 3.95 -13.96
N THR A 408 25.31 4.39 -12.94
CA THR A 408 26.75 4.09 -12.83
C THR A 408 26.95 2.76 -12.12
N LYS A 409 28.20 2.39 -11.86
CA LYS A 409 28.51 1.17 -11.11
C LYS A 409 27.91 1.21 -9.71
N SER A 410 28.03 2.33 -9.00
CA SER A 410 27.61 2.46 -7.60
C SER A 410 26.21 3.01 -7.41
N GLN A 411 25.68 3.81 -8.35
CA GLN A 411 24.44 4.54 -8.10
C GLN A 411 23.56 4.73 -9.33
N CYS A 412 22.35 5.17 -9.05
CA CYS A 412 21.30 5.41 -10.02
C CYS A 412 21.28 6.92 -10.30
N VAL A 413 21.67 7.36 -11.50
CA VAL A 413 21.77 8.79 -11.88
C VAL A 413 20.42 9.45 -12.23
N CYS A 414 19.61 8.88 -13.12
CA CYS A 414 18.21 9.33 -13.32
C CYS A 414 17.27 8.22 -13.80
N SER A 415 15.96 8.35 -13.55
CA SER A 415 14.95 7.41 -14.10
C SER A 415 14.28 8.02 -15.32
N LEU A 416 14.01 7.20 -16.33
CA LEU A 416 13.26 7.59 -17.51
C LEU A 416 11.96 6.79 -17.59
N PHE A 417 10.89 7.39 -18.10
CA PHE A 417 9.66 6.64 -18.33
C PHE A 417 8.79 7.18 -19.46
N THR A 418 8.04 6.30 -20.09
CA THR A 418 6.98 6.65 -21.03
C THR A 418 5.71 5.85 -20.77
N LEU A 419 4.58 6.33 -21.28
CA LEU A 419 3.27 5.70 -21.11
C LEU A 419 2.78 5.17 -22.46
N VAL A 420 2.40 3.91 -22.48
CA VAL A 420 1.65 3.27 -23.56
C VAL A 420 0.17 3.42 -23.24
N LEU A 421 -0.50 4.31 -23.97
CA LEU A 421 -1.92 4.61 -23.76
C LEU A 421 -2.85 3.73 -24.60
N GLN A 422 -2.33 3.05 -25.63
CA GLN A 422 -3.11 2.18 -26.51
C GLN A 422 -2.42 0.83 -26.68
N ALA A 423 -3.15 -0.24 -26.39
CA ALA A 423 -2.70 -1.62 -26.43
C ALA A 423 -2.74 -2.21 -27.86
N ARG A 424 -2.13 -1.52 -28.84
CA ARG A 424 -2.20 -1.91 -30.27
C ARG A 424 -1.00 -2.69 -30.79
N GLY A 425 0.00 -2.97 -29.95
CA GLY A 425 1.24 -3.62 -30.37
C GLY A 425 2.14 -2.71 -31.25
N GLY A 426 3.19 -3.29 -31.83
CA GLY A 426 4.06 -2.64 -32.83
C GLY A 426 5.32 -2.02 -32.25
N THR A 427 5.82 -0.96 -32.89
CA THR A 427 7.10 -0.32 -32.52
C THR A 427 6.88 1.17 -32.23
N GLY A 428 7.64 1.72 -31.28
CA GLY A 428 7.62 3.14 -30.99
C GLY A 428 9.01 3.71 -30.72
N HIS A 429 9.14 5.01 -30.94
CA HIS A 429 10.31 5.81 -30.58
C HIS A 429 9.97 6.72 -29.40
N VAL A 430 10.93 6.89 -28.50
CA VAL A 430 10.82 7.85 -27.40
C VAL A 430 12.14 8.59 -27.24
N THR A 431 12.09 9.91 -27.15
CA THR A 431 13.27 10.74 -26.91
C THR A 431 13.18 11.36 -25.53
N PHE A 432 14.10 11.00 -24.64
CA PHE A 432 14.26 11.61 -23.33
C PHE A 432 15.29 12.73 -23.40
N ARG A 433 15.04 13.81 -22.66
CA ARG A 433 15.93 14.97 -22.54
C ARG A 433 15.90 15.45 -21.10
N GLY A 434 17.05 15.83 -20.59
CA GLY A 434 17.15 16.29 -19.21
C GLY A 434 18.55 16.77 -18.86
N THR A 435 18.71 17.19 -17.61
CA THR A 435 20.01 17.53 -17.03
C THR A 435 20.25 16.64 -15.83
N ILE A 436 21.42 16.02 -15.79
CA ILE A 436 21.91 15.22 -14.66
C ILE A 436 23.16 15.89 -14.09
N THR A 437 23.46 15.63 -12.83
CA THR A 437 24.74 16.00 -12.22
C THR A 437 25.67 14.81 -12.32
N ALA A 438 26.89 15.02 -12.79
CA ALA A 438 27.89 13.96 -12.93
C ALA A 438 28.26 13.39 -11.55
N PRO A 439 28.02 12.10 -11.29
CA PRO A 439 28.51 11.44 -10.08
C PRO A 439 30.02 11.19 -10.13
N ASP A 440 30.64 10.92 -8.97
CA ASP A 440 32.08 10.64 -8.86
C ASP A 440 32.53 9.44 -9.72
N ASP A 441 31.64 8.48 -9.97
CA ASP A 441 31.92 7.26 -10.71
C ASP A 441 31.32 7.23 -12.13
N LEU A 442 31.14 8.41 -12.76
CA LEU A 442 30.51 8.54 -14.09
C LEU A 442 31.26 7.85 -15.24
N LYS A 443 32.46 7.30 -15.01
CA LYS A 443 33.29 6.62 -16.03
C LYS A 443 32.51 5.60 -16.87
N THR A 444 31.51 4.95 -16.27
CA THR A 444 30.62 4.03 -16.98
C THR A 444 29.18 4.40 -16.69
N LEU A 445 28.43 4.85 -17.70
CA LEU A 445 26.97 4.98 -17.61
C LEU A 445 26.31 3.87 -18.40
N THR A 446 25.27 3.28 -17.82
CA THR A 446 24.42 2.31 -18.47
C THR A 446 22.98 2.79 -18.47
N LEU A 447 22.23 2.46 -19.52
CA LEU A 447 20.78 2.56 -19.55
C LEU A 447 20.19 1.17 -19.46
N GLU A 448 19.36 0.94 -18.46
CA GLU A 448 18.80 -0.36 -18.13
C GLU A 448 17.27 -0.32 -18.15
N ALA A 449 16.64 -1.27 -18.84
CA ALA A 449 15.20 -1.47 -18.83
C ALA A 449 14.77 -2.12 -17.52
N ARG A 450 13.73 -1.57 -16.89
CA ARG A 450 13.19 -2.06 -15.62
C ARG A 450 11.76 -2.57 -15.78
N PRO A 451 11.39 -3.65 -15.09
CA PRO A 451 10.01 -4.09 -15.06
C PRO A 451 9.20 -3.15 -14.15
N GLY A 452 7.89 -3.03 -14.40
CA GLY A 452 7.00 -2.17 -13.61
C GLY A 452 6.53 -2.82 -12.29
N LYS A 453 6.76 -4.13 -12.15
CA LYS A 453 6.61 -4.94 -10.94
C LYS A 453 7.69 -6.01 -10.93
N ILE A 454 7.92 -6.65 -9.80
CA ILE A 454 8.73 -7.88 -9.79
C ILE A 454 8.06 -8.94 -10.68
N VAL A 455 8.87 -9.80 -11.31
CA VAL A 455 8.43 -10.94 -12.12
C VAL A 455 9.16 -12.19 -11.63
N TYR A 456 8.41 -13.25 -11.37
CA TYR A 456 8.88 -14.54 -10.86
C TYR A 456 9.00 -15.61 -11.95
N GLY A 457 8.45 -15.37 -13.14
CA GLY A 457 8.51 -16.25 -14.31
C GLY A 457 7.37 -17.26 -14.41
N THR A 458 6.45 -17.26 -13.44
CA THR A 458 5.25 -18.15 -13.42
C THR A 458 3.96 -17.39 -13.70
N GLU A 459 4.04 -16.07 -13.90
CA GLU A 459 2.89 -15.22 -14.13
C GLU A 459 2.30 -15.41 -15.54
N PRO A 460 0.98 -15.22 -15.71
CA PRO A 460 0.34 -15.32 -17.02
C PRO A 460 0.87 -14.25 -17.98
N GLN A 461 0.77 -14.52 -19.28
CA GLN A 461 1.25 -13.61 -20.34
C GLN A 461 0.69 -12.18 -20.19
N SER A 462 -0.56 -12.02 -19.77
CA SER A 462 -1.18 -10.70 -19.55
C SER A 462 -0.48 -9.87 -18.45
N PHE A 463 0.11 -10.53 -17.45
CA PHE A 463 0.93 -9.88 -16.42
C PHE A 463 2.28 -9.47 -17.01
N LEU A 464 2.92 -10.38 -17.77
CA LEU A 464 4.20 -10.11 -18.43
C LEU A 464 4.07 -8.93 -19.41
N ASP A 465 3.04 -8.92 -20.25
CA ASP A 465 2.76 -7.81 -21.17
C ASP A 465 2.68 -6.46 -20.45
N LYS A 466 2.11 -6.47 -19.23
CA LYS A 466 1.89 -5.27 -18.41
C LYS A 466 3.10 -4.83 -17.58
N TYR A 467 3.95 -5.75 -17.15
CA TYR A 467 4.99 -5.47 -16.17
C TYR A 467 6.41 -5.88 -16.54
N GLU A 468 6.62 -6.83 -17.46
CA GLU A 468 7.95 -7.31 -17.86
C GLU A 468 8.82 -6.18 -18.43
N ARG A 469 10.14 -6.23 -18.23
CA ARG A 469 11.06 -5.26 -18.85
C ARG A 469 11.11 -5.49 -20.36
N LEU A 470 11.21 -4.40 -21.12
CA LEU A 470 11.24 -4.46 -22.57
C LEU A 470 12.66 -4.26 -23.07
N ALA A 471 13.15 -5.20 -23.88
CA ALA A 471 14.38 -4.99 -24.63
C ALA A 471 14.19 -3.79 -25.57
N PHE A 472 15.24 -3.00 -25.76
CA PHE A 472 15.18 -1.77 -26.52
C PHE A 472 16.47 -1.58 -27.33
N GLN A 473 16.40 -0.64 -28.27
CA GLN A 473 17.55 -0.23 -29.09
C GLN A 473 17.82 1.25 -28.84
N ILE A 474 19.10 1.62 -28.76
CA ILE A 474 19.51 3.02 -28.78
C ILE A 474 19.58 3.47 -30.23
N VAL A 475 18.78 4.47 -30.59
CA VAL A 475 18.83 5.11 -31.91
C VAL A 475 19.88 6.21 -31.92
N ALA A 476 19.95 6.99 -30.83
CA ALA A 476 20.96 8.03 -30.67
C ALA A 476 21.13 8.37 -29.19
N PHE A 477 22.36 8.67 -28.79
CA PHE A 477 22.69 9.21 -27.47
C PHE A 477 23.66 10.38 -27.60
N SER A 478 23.49 11.39 -26.74
CA SER A 478 24.46 12.48 -26.58
C SER A 478 24.37 13.04 -25.17
N ALA A 479 25.50 13.33 -24.55
CA ALA A 479 25.61 14.08 -23.30
C ALA A 479 26.67 15.16 -23.45
N LYS A 480 26.37 16.40 -23.03
CA LYS A 480 27.31 17.54 -23.10
C LYS A 480 27.27 18.35 -21.80
N PRO A 481 28.41 18.87 -21.32
CA PRO A 481 28.43 19.86 -20.23
C PRO A 481 27.53 21.06 -20.53
N VAL A 482 26.91 21.60 -19.48
CA VAL A 482 26.04 22.80 -19.53
C VAL A 482 26.84 24.04 -19.25
#